data_AF-A0A429IPJ7-F1
#
_entry.id   AF-A0A429IPJ7-F1
#
_cell.length_a   1.000
_cell.length_b   1.000
_cell.length_c   1.000
_cell.angle_alpha   90.00
_cell.angle_beta   90.00
_cell.angle_gamma   90.00
#
_symmetry.space_group_name_H-M   'P 1'
#
loop_
_entity.id
_entity.type
_entity.pdbx_description
1 polymer ?
#
loop_
_entity_poly.entity_id
_entity_poly.type
_entity_poly.pdbx_seq_one_letter_code
_entity_poly.pdbx_strand_id
1 'polypeptide(L)'
;MPESIGPRDKGDTEPVRLPDGNLEHLDATVRQFLDQSAEQARQLDNLASAPAGSPFAGFPPGPAMPAPAPAPRPILELEGEEFESEVDTLTDWVETFLMDTYGDEVSTAAPWCLQWQEHEDVLAWLHALWLAYHQHKEPDAGLVGMAVWHRDFLTHTMAAVRAPGGSLSACMTDPDRPAHRILPGPQRSARRTGASTPDTGEALA
;
A
#
# COMPACT_ATOMS: atom_id res chain seq x y z
N MET A 1 -45.38 37.78 -16.86
CA MET A 1 -46.03 36.46 -16.87
C MET A 1 -45.07 35.45 -17.47
N PRO A 2 -44.24 34.76 -16.68
CA PRO A 2 -43.47 33.61 -17.15
C PRO A 2 -44.20 32.30 -16.78
N GLU A 3 -44.52 31.47 -17.78
CA GLU A 3 -45.04 30.11 -17.58
C GLU A 3 -43.92 29.18 -17.10
N SER A 4 -44.24 28.40 -16.06
CA SER A 4 -43.42 27.35 -15.45
C SER A 4 -43.74 25.98 -16.04
N ILE A 5 -42.71 25.21 -16.40
CA ILE A 5 -42.66 23.74 -16.44
C ILE A 5 -41.18 23.42 -16.17
N GLY A 6 -40.71 22.72 -15.14
CA GLY A 6 -41.20 21.60 -14.33
C GLY A 6 -40.09 20.52 -14.38
N PRO A 7 -39.45 20.12 -13.27
CA PRO A 7 -38.24 19.29 -13.28
C PRO A 7 -38.52 17.80 -13.57
N ARG A 8 -37.49 17.13 -14.11
CA ARG A 8 -37.45 15.73 -14.56
C ARG A 8 -37.91 14.71 -13.51
N ASP A 9 -38.64 13.73 -14.04
CA ASP A 9 -39.19 12.53 -13.45
C ASP A 9 -38.20 11.78 -12.53
N LYS A 10 -38.54 11.70 -11.24
CA LYS A 10 -37.90 10.84 -10.25
C LYS A 10 -38.51 9.45 -10.43
N GLY A 11 -37.70 8.47 -10.83
CA GLY A 11 -38.12 7.07 -10.84
C GLY A 11 -38.60 6.63 -9.47
N ASP A 12 -39.92 6.52 -9.33
CA ASP A 12 -40.59 5.88 -8.21
C ASP A 12 -40.13 4.41 -8.16
N THR A 13 -39.46 4.02 -7.08
CA THR A 13 -39.34 2.61 -6.71
C THR A 13 -40.73 2.09 -6.41
N GLU A 14 -41.36 1.51 -7.42
CA GLU A 14 -42.67 0.88 -7.33
C GLU A 14 -42.66 -0.17 -6.18
N PRO A 15 -43.54 -0.05 -5.18
CA PRO A 15 -43.57 -0.98 -4.07
C PRO A 15 -44.02 -2.35 -4.59
N VAL A 16 -43.07 -3.29 -4.67
CA VAL A 16 -43.33 -4.68 -5.04
C VAL A 16 -44.34 -5.26 -4.04
N ARG A 17 -45.60 -5.37 -4.47
CA ARG A 17 -46.69 -6.00 -3.70
C ARG A 17 -46.48 -7.52 -3.68
N LEU A 18 -45.72 -7.97 -2.68
CA LEU A 18 -45.61 -9.39 -2.38
C LEU A 18 -46.94 -9.88 -1.77
N PRO A 19 -47.50 -11.01 -2.21
CA PRO A 19 -48.67 -11.60 -1.56
C PRO A 19 -48.34 -11.91 -0.10
N ASP A 20 -49.29 -11.70 0.82
CA ASP A 20 -49.06 -11.73 2.28
C ASP A 20 -48.35 -13.03 2.75
N GLY A 21 -48.68 -14.18 2.16
CA GLY A 21 -48.02 -15.45 2.48
C GLY A 21 -46.52 -15.51 2.15
N ASN A 22 -46.03 -14.68 1.22
CA ASN A 22 -44.60 -14.60 0.93
C ASN A 22 -43.86 -13.71 1.94
N LEU A 23 -44.52 -12.68 2.49
CA LEU A 23 -43.96 -11.85 3.56
C LEU A 23 -43.83 -12.65 4.86
N GLU A 24 -44.82 -13.47 5.18
CA GLU A 24 -44.79 -14.39 6.34
C GLU A 24 -43.66 -15.41 6.22
N HIS A 25 -43.45 -15.97 5.02
CA HIS A 25 -42.35 -16.90 4.75
C HIS A 25 -40.97 -16.21 4.87
N LEU A 26 -40.83 -14.97 4.39
CA LEU A 26 -39.58 -14.20 4.53
C LEU A 26 -39.31 -13.83 5.99
N ASP A 27 -40.32 -13.41 6.75
CA ASP A 27 -40.19 -13.14 8.19
C ASP A 27 -39.78 -14.40 8.97
N ALA A 28 -40.41 -15.54 8.66
CA ALA A 28 -40.02 -16.84 9.20
C ALA A 28 -38.56 -17.20 8.85
N THR A 29 -38.14 -16.93 7.62
CA THR A 29 -36.76 -17.18 7.15
C THR A 29 -35.75 -16.27 7.86
N VAL A 30 -36.05 -14.98 8.04
CA VAL A 30 -35.18 -14.04 8.76
C VAL A 30 -35.04 -14.44 10.22
N ARG A 31 -36.14 -14.84 10.88
CA ARG A 31 -36.10 -15.36 12.26
C ARG A 31 -35.22 -16.59 12.36
N GLN A 32 -35.34 -17.52 11.42
CA GLN A 32 -34.50 -18.71 11.36
C GLN A 32 -33.01 -18.35 11.17
N PHE A 33 -32.68 -17.37 10.33
CA PHE A 33 -31.30 -16.91 10.15
C PHE A 33 -30.72 -16.28 11.43
N LEU A 34 -31.53 -15.49 12.14
CA LEU A 34 -31.10 -14.88 13.41
C LEU A 34 -30.83 -15.96 14.47
N ASP A 35 -31.71 -16.96 14.58
CA ASP A 35 -31.51 -18.10 15.48
C ASP A 35 -30.27 -18.90 15.11
N GLN A 36 -30.03 -19.12 13.81
CA GLN A 36 -28.84 -19.79 13.31
C GLN A 36 -27.56 -19.00 13.63
N SER A 37 -27.58 -17.67 13.50
CA SER A 37 -26.44 -16.82 13.88
C SER A 37 -26.14 -16.87 15.37
N ALA A 38 -27.18 -16.92 16.21
CA ALA A 38 -27.02 -17.00 17.65
C ALA A 38 -26.41 -18.35 18.06
N GLU A 39 -26.80 -19.42 17.37
CA GLU A 39 -26.22 -20.74 17.60
C GLU A 39 -24.77 -20.83 17.12
N GLN A 40 -24.44 -20.26 15.96
CA GLN A 40 -23.05 -20.16 15.50
C GLN A 40 -22.18 -19.39 16.49
N ALA A 41 -22.68 -18.29 17.08
CA ALA A 41 -21.95 -17.54 18.10
C ALA A 41 -21.66 -18.37 19.35
N ARG A 42 -22.63 -19.18 19.82
CA ARG A 42 -22.41 -20.10 20.95
C ARG A 42 -21.42 -21.21 20.60
N GLN A 43 -21.45 -21.72 19.37
CA GLN A 43 -20.48 -22.72 18.92
C GLN A 43 -19.06 -22.15 18.86
N LEU A 44 -18.90 -20.91 18.39
CA LEU A 44 -17.60 -20.23 18.42
C LEU A 44 -17.11 -20.00 19.85
N ASP A 45 -17.99 -19.61 20.77
CA ASP A 45 -17.65 -19.40 22.19
C ASP A 45 -17.22 -20.71 22.88
N ASN A 46 -17.91 -21.82 22.56
CA ASN A 46 -17.53 -23.16 23.00
C ASN A 46 -16.20 -23.65 22.40
N LEU A 47 -15.87 -23.27 21.17
CA LEU A 47 -14.60 -23.63 20.52
C LEU A 47 -13.43 -22.77 21.03
N ALA A 48 -13.68 -21.48 21.28
CA ALA A 48 -12.72 -20.56 21.88
C ALA A 48 -12.40 -20.96 23.32
N SER A 49 -13.40 -21.46 24.05
CA SER A 49 -13.23 -22.10 25.35
C SER A 49 -12.64 -23.50 25.18
N ALA A 50 -11.31 -23.61 25.13
CA ALA A 50 -10.64 -24.91 25.01
C ALA A 50 -11.16 -25.91 26.07
N PRO A 51 -11.50 -27.16 25.70
CA PRO A 51 -11.94 -28.15 26.67
C PRO A 51 -10.82 -28.47 27.66
N ALA A 52 -11.16 -28.45 28.96
CA ALA A 52 -10.35 -29.01 30.04
C ALA A 52 -10.20 -30.53 29.81
N GLY A 53 -9.24 -30.91 28.98
CA GLY A 53 -9.08 -32.28 28.49
C GLY A 53 -8.22 -32.42 27.23
N SER A 54 -7.80 -31.31 26.62
CA SER A 54 -6.71 -31.35 25.63
C SER A 54 -5.45 -31.95 26.27
N PRO A 55 -4.64 -32.78 25.58
CA PRO A 55 -3.35 -33.27 26.12
C PRO A 55 -2.36 -32.13 26.44
N PHE A 56 -2.71 -30.89 26.06
CA PHE A 56 -1.99 -29.66 26.38
C PHE A 56 -2.59 -28.87 27.56
N ALA A 57 -3.68 -29.35 28.19
CA ALA A 57 -4.36 -28.69 29.32
C ALA A 57 -3.55 -28.67 30.63
N GLY A 58 -2.37 -29.31 30.66
CA GLY A 58 -1.40 -29.21 31.75
C GLY A 58 -0.37 -28.09 31.56
N PHE A 59 -0.37 -27.40 30.42
CA PHE A 59 0.45 -26.20 30.25
C PHE A 59 -0.33 -24.99 30.78
N PRO A 60 0.27 -24.15 31.64
CA PRO A 60 -0.32 -22.86 31.97
C PRO A 60 -0.62 -22.12 30.66
N PRO A 61 -1.70 -21.30 30.57
CA PRO A 61 -1.89 -20.45 29.41
C PRO A 61 -0.58 -19.70 29.18
N GLY A 62 0.05 -19.98 28.03
CA GLY A 62 1.24 -19.26 27.63
C GLY A 62 0.94 -17.77 27.64
N PRO A 63 1.94 -16.90 27.81
CA PRO A 63 1.72 -15.46 27.68
C PRO A 63 0.96 -15.20 26.38
N ALA A 64 -0.10 -14.39 26.46
CA ALA A 64 -0.84 -13.97 25.28
C ALA A 64 0.19 -13.47 24.27
N MET A 65 0.24 -14.14 23.11
CA MET A 65 1.16 -13.73 22.04
C MET A 65 0.86 -12.25 21.77
N PRO A 66 1.86 -11.36 21.80
CA PRO A 66 1.63 -9.97 21.45
C PRO A 66 0.98 -9.93 20.07
N ALA A 67 0.01 -9.02 19.90
CA ALA A 67 -0.61 -8.81 18.61
C ALA A 67 0.49 -8.61 17.55
N PRO A 68 0.40 -9.25 16.37
CA PRO A 68 1.41 -9.10 15.35
C PRO A 68 1.57 -7.61 15.02
N ALA A 69 2.81 -7.14 14.98
CA ALA A 69 3.09 -5.78 14.53
C ALA A 69 2.49 -5.60 13.11
N PRO A 70 1.96 -4.41 12.78
CA PRO A 70 1.46 -4.15 11.45
C PRO A 70 2.56 -4.44 10.42
N ALA A 71 2.17 -5.08 9.30
CA ALA A 71 3.12 -5.42 8.25
C ALA A 71 3.70 -4.14 7.64
N PRO A 72 5.02 -4.10 7.32
CA PRO A 72 5.61 -2.95 6.67
C PRO A 72 4.95 -2.73 5.30
N ARG A 73 4.46 -1.51 5.07
CA ARG A 73 3.86 -1.09 3.79
C ARG A 73 4.85 -0.22 3.01
N PRO A 74 4.88 -0.29 1.68
CA PRO A 74 5.65 0.65 0.86
C PRO A 74 5.19 2.10 1.10
N ILE A 75 6.13 3.04 1.16
CA ILE A 75 5.85 4.47 1.44
C ILE A 75 4.81 5.08 0.48
N LEU A 76 4.78 4.66 -0.78
CA LEU A 76 3.83 5.17 -1.79
C LEU A 76 2.39 4.65 -1.60
N GLU A 77 2.16 3.71 -0.68
CA GLU A 77 0.82 3.25 -0.29
C GLU A 77 0.30 3.96 0.97
N LEU A 78 1.12 4.82 1.59
CA LEU A 78 0.73 5.63 2.74
C LEU A 78 0.01 6.90 2.28
N GLU A 79 -0.86 7.45 3.11
CA GLU A 79 -1.66 8.63 2.78
C GLU A 79 -1.68 9.63 3.94
N GLY A 80 -1.79 10.93 3.60
CA GLY A 80 -1.99 12.00 4.58
C GLY A 80 -0.86 12.09 5.61
N GLU A 81 -1.23 12.22 6.89
CA GLU A 81 -0.27 12.40 8.00
C GLU A 81 0.69 11.22 8.16
N GLU A 82 0.25 9.99 7.83
CA GLU A 82 1.10 8.80 7.91
C GLU A 82 2.24 8.87 6.88
N PHE A 83 1.93 9.30 5.66
CA PHE A 83 2.93 9.49 4.61
C PHE A 83 3.96 10.55 5.01
N GLU A 84 3.52 11.74 5.45
CA GLU A 84 4.43 12.82 5.85
C GLU A 84 5.33 12.41 7.02
N SER A 85 4.78 11.75 8.04
CA SER A 85 5.55 11.25 9.18
C SER A 85 6.61 10.22 8.77
N GLU A 86 6.30 9.37 7.79
CA GLU A 86 7.23 8.37 7.28
C GLU A 86 8.34 9.03 6.45
N VAL A 87 7.99 10.03 5.63
CA VAL A 87 8.94 10.83 4.84
C VAL A 87 9.91 11.59 5.75
N ASP A 88 9.42 12.19 6.84
CA ASP A 88 10.26 12.88 7.83
C ASP A 88 11.24 11.92 8.49
N THR A 89 10.75 10.77 8.97
CA THR A 89 11.59 9.75 9.61
C THR A 89 12.65 9.20 8.64
N LEU A 90 12.25 8.95 7.39
CA LEU A 90 13.16 8.52 6.34
C LEU A 90 14.19 9.60 6.02
N THR A 91 13.77 10.87 5.96
CA THR A 91 14.67 12.00 5.68
C THR A 91 15.74 12.11 6.76
N ASP A 92 15.35 12.06 8.03
CA ASP A 92 16.31 12.07 9.14
C ASP A 92 17.31 10.92 9.02
N TRP A 93 16.86 9.70 8.71
CA TRP A 93 17.76 8.56 8.54
C TRP A 93 18.68 8.71 7.32
N VAL A 94 18.17 9.22 6.20
CA VAL A 94 18.98 9.44 4.99
C VAL A 94 20.09 10.46 5.27
N GLU A 95 19.75 11.60 5.88
CA GLU A 95 20.71 12.68 6.11
C GLU A 95 21.71 12.35 7.23
N THR A 96 21.25 11.74 8.33
CA THR A 96 22.09 11.54 9.53
C THR A 96 22.85 10.22 9.55
N PHE A 97 22.46 9.24 8.73
CA PHE A 97 23.11 7.93 8.71
C PHE A 97 23.55 7.53 7.30
N LEU A 98 22.62 7.45 6.34
CA LEU A 98 22.93 6.90 5.02
C LEU A 98 23.97 7.75 4.28
N MET A 99 23.72 9.05 4.17
CA MET A 99 24.58 9.98 3.44
C MET A 99 25.84 10.34 4.23
N ASP A 100 25.76 10.46 5.55
CA ASP A 100 26.95 10.67 6.40
C ASP A 100 27.93 9.49 6.33
N THR A 101 27.41 8.25 6.23
CA THR A 101 28.25 7.04 6.25
C THR A 101 28.64 6.53 4.86
N TYR A 102 27.71 6.57 3.89
CA TYR A 102 27.85 5.95 2.56
C TYR A 102 27.71 6.94 1.39
N GLY A 103 27.57 8.23 1.70
CA GLY A 103 27.45 9.28 0.69
C GLY A 103 28.80 9.67 0.12
N ASP A 104 29.26 8.99 -0.93
CA ASP A 104 30.41 9.44 -1.72
C ASP A 104 30.16 10.84 -2.32
N GLU A 105 31.26 11.52 -2.69
CA GLU A 105 31.26 12.86 -3.29
C GLU A 105 30.24 12.98 -4.43
N VAL A 106 29.50 14.09 -4.43
CA VAL A 106 28.57 14.41 -5.52
C VAL A 106 29.37 14.74 -6.77
N SER A 107 29.18 13.96 -7.81
CA SER A 107 29.88 14.10 -9.09
C SER A 107 28.96 13.69 -10.23
N THR A 108 29.41 13.86 -11.49
CA THR A 108 28.71 13.28 -12.65
C THR A 108 28.61 11.75 -12.58
N ALA A 109 29.53 11.09 -11.87
CA ALA A 109 29.51 9.64 -11.66
C ALA A 109 28.51 9.21 -10.57
N ALA A 110 28.21 10.10 -9.62
CA ALA A 110 27.39 9.87 -8.45
C ALA A 110 26.52 11.10 -8.11
N PRO A 111 25.52 11.45 -8.93
CA PRO A 111 24.63 12.57 -8.65
C PRO A 111 23.88 12.43 -7.32
N TRP A 112 23.43 13.57 -6.79
CA TRP A 112 22.51 13.66 -5.65
C TRP A 112 21.49 14.77 -5.90
N CYS A 113 20.41 14.80 -5.11
CA CYS A 113 19.41 15.85 -5.19
C CYS A 113 19.06 16.31 -3.78
N LEU A 114 19.08 17.62 -3.53
CA LEU A 114 18.69 18.17 -2.22
C LEU A 114 17.17 18.13 -1.99
N GLN A 115 16.41 17.92 -3.06
CA GLN A 115 14.95 17.75 -3.07
C GLN A 115 14.61 16.32 -3.52
N TRP A 116 15.38 15.33 -3.07
CA TRP A 116 15.20 13.94 -3.51
C TRP A 116 13.83 13.37 -3.14
N GLN A 117 13.16 13.93 -2.13
CA GLN A 117 11.80 13.57 -1.71
C GLN A 117 10.76 13.81 -2.80
N GLU A 118 11.01 14.75 -3.73
CA GLU A 118 10.12 15.01 -4.88
C GLU A 118 10.23 13.92 -5.97
N HIS A 119 11.22 13.03 -5.87
CA HIS A 119 11.40 11.91 -6.79
C HIS A 119 10.75 10.65 -6.19
N GLU A 120 9.51 10.35 -6.60
CA GLU A 120 8.73 9.20 -6.08
C GLU A 120 9.49 7.86 -6.17
N ASP A 121 10.25 7.66 -7.25
CA ASP A 121 11.05 6.45 -7.45
C ASP A 121 12.22 6.37 -6.46
N VAL A 122 12.91 7.49 -6.21
CA VAL A 122 13.97 7.59 -5.20
C VAL A 122 13.40 7.38 -3.80
N LEU A 123 12.25 7.99 -3.51
CA LEU A 123 11.54 7.84 -2.24
C LEU A 123 11.23 6.36 -1.97
N ALA A 124 10.71 5.63 -2.98
CA ALA A 124 10.45 4.19 -2.88
C ALA A 124 11.73 3.37 -2.68
N TRP A 125 12.80 3.66 -3.43
CA TRP A 125 14.09 2.97 -3.31
C TRP A 125 14.72 3.13 -1.93
N LEU A 126 14.74 4.37 -1.40
CA LEU A 126 15.35 4.69 -0.11
C LEU A 126 14.50 4.13 1.04
N HIS A 127 13.18 4.18 0.95
CA HIS A 127 12.31 3.58 1.95
C HIS A 127 12.48 2.06 2.03
N ALA A 128 12.51 1.38 0.89
CA ALA A 128 12.78 -0.07 0.85
C ALA A 128 14.16 -0.42 1.44
N LEU A 129 15.18 0.40 1.17
CA LEU A 129 16.52 0.23 1.75
C LEU A 129 16.50 0.41 3.27
N TRP A 130 15.76 1.39 3.77
CA TRP A 130 15.58 1.66 5.20
C TRP A 130 14.88 0.50 5.91
N LEU A 131 13.79 -0.02 5.34
CA LEU A 131 13.12 -1.22 5.87
C LEU A 131 14.07 -2.44 5.90
N ALA A 132 14.84 -2.65 4.83
CA ALA A 132 15.84 -3.71 4.79
C ALA A 132 16.94 -3.52 5.84
N TYR A 133 17.37 -2.27 6.09
CA TYR A 133 18.35 -1.96 7.14
C TYR A 133 17.82 -2.37 8.52
N HIS A 134 16.57 -2.01 8.82
CA HIS A 134 15.93 -2.42 10.08
C HIS A 134 15.86 -3.94 10.20
N GLN A 135 15.43 -4.68 9.18
CA GLN A 135 15.39 -6.14 9.25
C GLN A 135 16.76 -6.79 9.49
N HIS A 136 17.83 -6.24 8.94
CA HIS A 136 19.16 -6.88 8.96
C HIS A 136 20.06 -6.43 10.12
N LYS A 137 19.71 -5.33 10.80
CA LYS A 137 20.38 -4.88 12.01
C LYS A 137 19.85 -5.57 13.27
N GLU A 138 18.64 -6.14 13.21
CA GLU A 138 18.04 -6.81 14.36
C GLU A 138 18.87 -8.04 14.80
N PRO A 139 18.88 -8.38 16.11
CA PRO A 139 19.69 -9.49 16.63
C PRO A 139 19.38 -10.86 16.01
N ASP A 140 18.17 -11.06 15.52
CA ASP A 140 17.69 -12.29 14.91
C ASP A 140 18.21 -12.52 13.47
N ALA A 141 18.69 -11.46 12.79
CA ALA A 141 19.36 -11.56 11.50
C ALA A 141 20.73 -12.27 11.56
N GLY A 142 21.28 -12.43 12.78
CA GLY A 142 22.55 -13.10 13.04
C GLY A 142 23.79 -12.27 12.67
N LEU A 143 24.98 -12.81 12.93
CA LEU A 143 26.26 -12.09 12.82
C LEU A 143 26.58 -11.61 11.39
N VAL A 144 25.95 -12.20 10.38
CA VAL A 144 26.14 -11.84 8.96
C VAL A 144 25.09 -10.86 8.45
N GLY A 145 24.07 -10.50 9.25
CA GLY A 145 22.93 -9.68 8.82
C GLY A 145 23.37 -8.38 8.16
N MET A 146 24.25 -7.62 8.82
CA MET A 146 24.79 -6.39 8.25
C MET A 146 25.62 -6.60 6.99
N ALA A 147 26.38 -7.68 6.87
CA ALA A 147 27.14 -7.98 5.66
C ALA A 147 26.22 -8.29 4.47
N VAL A 148 25.11 -8.99 4.72
CA VAL A 148 24.05 -9.24 3.74
C VAL A 148 23.38 -7.94 3.32
N TRP A 149 23.05 -7.07 4.29
CA TRP A 149 22.45 -5.77 3.98
C TRP A 149 23.30 -4.92 3.02
N HIS A 150 24.61 -4.83 3.29
CA HIS A 150 25.54 -4.10 2.42
C HIS A 150 25.56 -4.67 1.00
N ARG A 151 25.71 -5.99 0.88
CA ARG A 151 25.87 -6.69 -0.40
C ARG A 151 24.62 -6.63 -1.25
N ASP A 152 23.47 -6.93 -0.66
CA ASP A 152 22.23 -7.19 -1.41
C ASP A 152 21.35 -5.96 -1.58
N PHE A 153 21.41 -5.02 -0.63
CA PHE A 153 20.46 -3.89 -0.59
C PHE A 153 21.17 -2.56 -0.78
N LEU A 154 22.16 -2.23 0.08
CA LEU A 154 22.82 -0.92 0.03
C LEU A 154 23.50 -0.68 -1.33
N THR A 155 24.40 -1.57 -1.74
CA THR A 155 25.14 -1.38 -3.00
C THR A 155 24.21 -1.34 -4.21
N HIS A 156 23.16 -2.16 -4.21
CA HIS A 156 22.18 -2.17 -5.29
C HIS A 156 21.36 -0.87 -5.35
N THR A 157 20.80 -0.43 -4.22
CA THR A 157 19.99 0.79 -4.16
C THR A 157 20.81 2.02 -4.50
N MET A 158 22.02 2.16 -3.95
CA MET A 158 22.88 3.31 -4.25
C MET A 158 23.27 3.36 -5.72
N ALA A 159 23.50 2.21 -6.36
CA ALA A 159 23.73 2.16 -7.80
C ALA A 159 22.48 2.54 -8.61
N ALA A 160 21.28 2.12 -8.19
CA ALA A 160 20.03 2.48 -8.89
C ALA A 160 19.73 3.98 -8.81
N VAL A 161 19.90 4.58 -7.63
CA VAL A 161 19.57 5.99 -7.36
C VAL A 161 20.64 6.94 -7.91
N ARG A 162 21.92 6.64 -7.61
CA ARG A 162 23.05 7.55 -7.87
C ARG A 162 23.92 7.17 -9.06
N ALA A 163 23.60 6.15 -9.88
CA ALA A 163 24.36 5.95 -11.12
C ALA A 163 24.17 7.13 -12.10
N PRO A 164 25.10 7.33 -13.06
CA PRO A 164 24.99 8.40 -14.08
C PRO A 164 23.73 8.31 -14.96
N GLY A 165 23.13 7.13 -15.05
CA GLY A 165 21.85 6.89 -15.73
C GLY A 165 20.72 6.52 -14.78
N GLY A 166 20.91 6.70 -13.47
CA GLY A 166 19.93 6.41 -12.43
C GLY A 166 18.87 7.50 -12.30
N SER A 167 18.02 7.36 -11.29
CA SER A 167 16.89 8.25 -11.01
C SER A 167 17.30 9.73 -10.83
N LEU A 168 18.48 9.97 -10.26
CA LEU A 168 19.01 11.32 -10.02
C LEU A 168 19.94 11.83 -11.13
N SER A 169 20.02 11.14 -12.28
CA SER A 169 20.93 11.49 -13.39
C SER A 169 20.81 12.92 -13.92
N ALA A 170 19.65 13.56 -13.75
CA ALA A 170 19.39 14.93 -14.18
C ALA A 170 19.52 15.99 -13.06
N CYS A 171 19.91 15.57 -11.85
CA CYS A 171 20.03 16.41 -10.67
C CYS A 171 21.47 16.90 -10.44
N MET A 172 21.78 17.33 -9.21
CA MET A 172 23.06 17.93 -8.84
C MET A 172 24.22 16.96 -9.08
N THR A 173 25.21 17.42 -9.84
CA THR A 173 26.46 16.71 -10.16
C THR A 173 27.70 17.49 -9.74
N ASP A 174 27.51 18.70 -9.19
CA ASP A 174 28.51 19.60 -8.65
C ASP A 174 27.89 20.27 -7.41
N PRO A 175 28.45 20.10 -6.20
CA PRO A 175 27.93 20.72 -4.97
C PRO A 175 27.74 22.23 -5.05
N ASP A 176 28.56 22.93 -5.84
CA ASP A 176 28.48 24.40 -5.99
C ASP A 176 27.38 24.82 -6.98
N ARG A 177 26.74 23.86 -7.65
CA ARG A 177 25.72 24.09 -8.69
C ARG A 177 24.50 23.20 -8.44
N PRO A 178 23.64 23.57 -7.47
CA PRO A 178 22.45 22.79 -7.18
C PRO A 178 21.54 22.72 -8.41
N ALA A 179 21.11 21.50 -8.73
CA ALA A 179 20.19 21.23 -9.82
C ALA A 179 19.14 20.21 -9.36
N HIS A 180 17.88 20.50 -9.67
CA HIS A 180 16.75 19.61 -9.43
C HIS A 180 15.95 19.50 -10.73
N ARG A 181 15.79 18.28 -11.24
CA ARG A 181 15.00 18.01 -12.45
C ARG A 181 14.44 16.60 -12.43
N ILE A 182 13.12 16.52 -12.43
CA ILE A 182 12.39 15.26 -12.60
C ILE A 182 12.32 14.94 -14.10
N LEU A 183 12.79 13.75 -14.49
CA LEU A 183 12.69 13.26 -15.86
C LEU A 183 11.28 12.68 -16.10
N PRO A 184 10.65 12.96 -17.25
CA PRO A 184 9.34 12.40 -17.56
C PRO A 184 9.47 10.88 -17.74
N GLY A 185 8.55 10.14 -17.11
CA GLY A 185 8.46 8.70 -17.27
C GLY A 185 8.15 8.28 -18.72
N PRO A 186 8.39 7.01 -19.07
CA PRO A 186 8.03 6.48 -20.38
C PRO A 186 6.52 6.63 -20.64
N GLN A 187 6.16 6.78 -21.92
CA GLN A 187 4.76 6.81 -22.33
C GLN A 187 4.07 5.50 -21.94
N ARG A 188 2.80 5.58 -21.53
CA ARG A 188 1.99 4.40 -21.22
C ARG A 188 1.95 3.46 -22.42
N SER A 189 1.94 2.15 -22.16
CA SER A 189 1.90 1.15 -23.22
C SER A 189 0.68 1.35 -24.13
N ALA A 190 0.89 1.44 -25.44
CA ALA A 190 -0.18 1.61 -26.44
C ALA A 190 -0.97 0.31 -26.72
N ARG A 191 -1.18 -0.53 -25.69
CA ARG A 191 -1.93 -1.78 -25.82
C ARG A 191 -3.34 -1.44 -26.29
N ARG A 192 -3.65 -1.79 -27.54
CA ARG A 192 -5.02 -1.71 -28.07
C ARG A 192 -5.88 -2.71 -27.31
N THR A 193 -6.80 -2.22 -26.49
CA THR A 193 -7.95 -3.01 -26.05
C THR A 193 -8.84 -3.23 -27.26
N GLY A 194 -8.92 -4.47 -27.73
CA GLY A 194 -9.77 -4.84 -28.87
C GLY A 194 -11.25 -4.74 -28.51
N ALA A 195 -11.84 -3.58 -28.72
CA ALA A 195 -13.28 -3.38 -28.83
C ALA A 195 -13.53 -2.16 -29.72
N SER A 196 -13.19 -2.29 -31.00
CA SER A 196 -13.75 -1.45 -32.04
C SER A 196 -14.83 -2.27 -32.72
N THR A 197 -16.05 -2.21 -32.21
CA THR A 197 -17.22 -2.54 -33.02
C THR A 197 -17.25 -1.49 -34.14
N PRO A 198 -17.21 -1.86 -35.42
CA PRO A 198 -17.37 -0.89 -36.48
C PRO A 198 -18.78 -0.29 -36.38
N ASP A 199 -18.83 1.04 -36.34
CA ASP A 199 -20.04 1.82 -36.57
C ASP A 199 -20.55 1.48 -37.97
N THR A 200 -21.59 0.64 -38.05
CA THR A 200 -22.31 0.39 -39.29
C THR A 200 -23.03 1.68 -39.62
N GLY A 201 -22.43 2.48 -40.51
CA GLY A 201 -23.07 3.63 -41.10
C GLY A 201 -24.43 3.24 -41.70
N GLU A 202 -25.49 3.78 -41.11
CA GLU A 202 -26.82 3.76 -41.69
C GLU A 202 -26.91 4.93 -42.68
N ALA A 203 -26.66 4.61 -43.95
CA ALA A 203 -27.10 5.41 -45.08
C ALA A 203 -28.44 4.87 -45.59
N LEU A 204 -29.30 5.80 -46.00
CA LEU A 204 -30.56 5.68 -46.77
C LEU A 204 -31.87 5.56 -45.96
N ALA A 205 -32.61 6.67 -45.88
CA ALA A 205 -33.80 6.89 -46.71
C ALA A 205 -34.15 8.40 -46.79
#